data_AF-A0A7C1KYX4-F1
#
_entry.id   AF-A0A7C1KYX4-F1
#
_cell.length_a   1.000
_cell.length_b   1.000
_cell.length_c   1.000
_cell.angle_alpha   90.00
_cell.angle_beta   90.00
_cell.angle_gamma   90.00
#
_symmetry.space_group_name_H-M   'P 1'
#
loop_
_entity.id
_entity.type
_entity.pdbx_description
1 polymer ?
#
loop_
_entity_poly.entity_id
_entity_poly.type
_entity_poly.pdbx_seq_one_letter_code
_entity_poly.pdbx_strand_id
1 'polypeptide(L)'
;MKRRLFLGTTIGTAAIASGIACNKENSNRNYSNVGFERPSVTENGLLAGMTLEDLRRQYENDIFEEHFPFHNKYVVDHEYGSFIATTDHDGNHKNTNTSSSFMGRGIWCYSFLYNNLAREDKYLDTAAKVVKLIMKHQPTGDDFWPGSYNRKGEVIGSGKGNLPGDCYIAEGLAEYAKATGENRYMNLAEETILKTLRH
;
A
#
# COMPACT_ATOMS: atom_id res chain seq x y z
N MET A 1 -33.85 10.41 -7.40
CA MET A 1 -34.02 11.85 -7.13
C MET A 1 -33.94 12.08 -5.63
N LYS A 2 -33.10 13.03 -5.19
CA LYS A 2 -33.01 13.62 -3.82
C LYS A 2 -32.57 12.68 -2.69
N ARG A 3 -31.78 13.08 -1.69
CA ARG A 3 -30.80 14.16 -1.45
C ARG A 3 -30.18 13.78 -0.08
N ARG A 4 -28.94 14.19 0.14
CA ARG A 4 -28.16 14.08 1.39
C ARG A 4 -28.98 14.44 2.64
N LEU A 5 -28.67 13.79 3.77
CA LEU A 5 -28.75 14.44 5.09
C LEU A 5 -27.55 14.04 5.97
N PHE A 6 -27.10 15.05 6.69
CA PHE A 6 -25.86 15.18 7.45
C PHE A 6 -26.26 15.29 8.94
N LEU A 7 -25.43 14.74 9.84
CA LEU A 7 -25.38 14.88 11.30
C LEU A 7 -26.50 14.28 12.18
N GLY A 8 -26.06 13.55 13.21
CA GLY A 8 -26.88 13.12 14.34
C GLY A 8 -26.16 12.11 15.24
N THR A 9 -25.35 12.60 16.18
CA THR A 9 -24.87 11.90 17.37
C THR A 9 -25.99 11.17 18.12
N THR A 10 -25.80 9.90 18.51
CA THR A 10 -25.77 9.42 19.92
C THR A 10 -25.98 7.89 20.04
N ILE A 11 -25.14 7.30 20.89
CA ILE A 11 -25.43 6.23 21.86
C ILE A 11 -25.88 4.86 21.32
N GLY A 12 -24.90 3.95 21.35
CA GLY A 12 -24.96 2.56 21.81
C GLY A 12 -26.31 1.83 21.85
N THR A 13 -26.40 0.71 21.15
CA THR A 13 -26.36 -0.65 21.74
C THR A 13 -26.47 -1.69 20.64
N ALA A 14 -25.69 -2.76 20.81
CA ALA A 14 -25.57 -3.89 19.90
C ALA A 14 -26.77 -4.84 19.98
N ALA A 15 -27.07 -5.52 18.87
CA ALA A 15 -27.33 -6.96 18.70
C ALA A 15 -27.76 -7.19 17.22
N ILE A 16 -27.66 -8.34 16.54
CA ILE A 16 -27.65 -9.76 16.92
C ILE A 16 -26.80 -10.54 15.90
N ALA A 17 -26.21 -11.62 16.39
CA ALA A 17 -25.37 -12.59 15.70
C ALA A 17 -26.05 -13.42 14.59
N SER A 18 -25.23 -13.90 13.66
CA SER A 18 -25.36 -15.19 12.98
C SER A 18 -23.96 -15.81 13.15
N GLY A 19 -23.71 -16.75 14.04
CA GLY A 19 -24.29 -18.08 14.08
C GLY A 19 -23.15 -19.06 13.75
N ILE A 20 -22.71 -19.83 14.74
CA ILE A 20 -22.32 -21.24 14.65
C ILE A 20 -22.07 -21.69 16.09
N ALA A 21 -22.88 -22.66 16.50
CA ALA A 21 -22.78 -23.35 17.77
C ALA A 21 -21.58 -24.30 17.74
N CYS A 22 -20.85 -24.39 18.85
CA CYS A 22 -20.18 -25.62 19.24
C CYS A 22 -20.20 -25.76 20.76
N ASN A 23 -20.29 -27.02 21.18
CA ASN A 23 -20.86 -27.50 22.43
C ASN A 23 -20.11 -27.11 23.71
N LYS A 24 -20.90 -27.04 24.79
CA LYS A 24 -20.46 -27.16 26.18
C LYS A 24 -19.80 -28.52 26.41
N GLU A 25 -18.55 -28.51 26.87
CA GLU A 25 -18.07 -29.52 27.81
C GLU A 25 -17.12 -28.88 28.83
N ASN A 26 -17.40 -29.19 30.10
CA ASN A 26 -16.76 -28.66 31.29
C ASN A 26 -15.30 -29.09 31.37
N SER A 27 -14.39 -28.11 31.47
CA SER A 27 -13.23 -28.27 32.33
C SER A 27 -13.15 -27.05 33.24
N ASN A 28 -13.27 -27.30 34.55
CA ASN A 28 -12.93 -26.35 35.58
C ASN A 28 -11.46 -25.95 35.40
N ARG A 29 -11.21 -24.87 34.68
CA ARG A 29 -9.99 -24.08 34.81
C ARG A 29 -10.42 -22.72 35.33
N ASN A 30 -10.11 -22.49 36.60
CA ASN A 30 -10.07 -21.15 37.18
C ASN A 30 -9.01 -20.34 36.43
N TYR A 31 -9.40 -19.73 35.32
CA TYR A 31 -8.68 -18.58 34.79
C TYR A 31 -9.06 -17.41 35.69
N SER A 32 -8.36 -17.31 36.82
CA SER A 32 -8.21 -16.05 37.54
C SER A 32 -8.00 -14.95 36.52
N ASN A 33 -8.81 -13.88 36.60
CA ASN A 33 -8.67 -12.61 35.92
C ASN A 33 -7.24 -12.36 35.40
N VAL A 34 -6.94 -12.83 34.19
CA VAL A 34 -5.81 -12.27 33.45
C VAL A 34 -6.41 -11.03 32.82
N GLY A 35 -6.40 -9.95 33.60
CA GLY A 35 -6.63 -8.63 33.08
C GLY A 35 -5.61 -8.44 31.96
N PHE A 36 -6.05 -8.56 30.72
CA PHE A 36 -5.35 -7.91 29.63
C PHE A 36 -5.52 -6.42 29.89
N GLU A 37 -4.63 -5.86 30.71
CA GLU A 37 -4.37 -4.43 30.72
C GLU A 37 -4.12 -4.07 29.26
N ARG A 38 -5.05 -3.29 28.69
CA ARG A 38 -4.76 -2.63 27.41
C ARG A 38 -3.48 -1.85 27.66
N PRO A 39 -2.43 -2.00 26.84
CA PRO A 39 -1.22 -1.24 27.05
C PRO A 39 -1.59 0.24 27.13
N SER A 40 -1.46 0.79 28.34
CA SER A 40 -1.62 2.22 28.57
C SER A 40 -0.50 2.89 27.79
N VAL A 41 -0.83 3.85 26.94
CA VAL A 41 0.14 4.77 26.36
C VAL A 41 0.67 5.65 27.51
N THR A 42 1.63 5.09 28.26
CA THR A 42 2.22 5.62 29.51
C THR A 42 1.23 5.94 30.63
N GLU A 43 1.73 6.23 31.83
CA GLU A 43 0.91 6.61 33.00
C GLU A 43 0.14 7.92 32.78
N ASN A 44 0.57 8.75 31.81
CA ASN A 44 0.02 10.07 31.55
C ASN A 44 -0.73 10.19 30.21
N GLY A 45 -0.96 9.08 29.49
CA GLY A 45 -1.59 9.12 28.16
C GLY A 45 -0.70 9.69 27.05
N LEU A 46 0.59 9.86 27.33
CA LEU A 46 1.58 10.43 26.40
C LEU A 46 2.41 9.31 25.77
N LEU A 47 2.90 9.50 24.55
CA LEU A 47 3.88 8.63 23.92
C LEU A 47 5.06 9.50 23.48
N ALA A 48 6.25 9.20 24.01
CA ALA A 48 7.44 10.04 23.84
C ALA A 48 7.23 11.54 24.19
N GLY A 49 6.34 11.83 25.15
CA GLY A 49 6.03 13.20 25.59
C GLY A 49 4.94 13.91 24.78
N MET A 50 4.29 13.24 23.82
CA MET A 50 3.23 13.80 22.97
C MET A 50 1.91 13.06 23.15
N THR A 51 0.78 13.75 22.91
CA THR A 51 -0.52 13.07 22.81
C THR A 51 -0.63 12.32 21.48
N LEU A 52 -1.58 11.40 21.36
CA LEU A 52 -1.85 10.72 20.08
C LEU A 52 -2.31 11.70 19.00
N GLU A 53 -3.03 12.76 19.38
CA GLU A 53 -3.45 13.83 18.50
C GLU A 53 -2.27 14.65 17.99
N ASP A 54 -1.28 14.93 18.84
CA ASP A 54 -0.06 15.65 18.45
C ASP A 54 0.78 14.80 17.50
N LEU A 55 0.97 13.51 17.82
CA LEU A 55 1.70 12.58 16.95
C LEU A 55 1.03 12.43 15.59
N ARG A 56 -0.30 12.31 15.56
CA ARG A 56 -1.06 12.24 14.30
C ARG A 56 -0.81 13.50 13.46
N ARG A 57 -0.88 14.68 14.07
CA ARG A 57 -0.65 15.96 13.37
C ARG A 57 0.79 16.06 12.86
N GLN A 58 1.76 15.62 13.65
CA GLN A 58 3.15 15.59 13.23
C GLN A 58 3.34 14.69 12.01
N TYR A 59 2.87 13.43 12.05
CA TYR A 59 3.01 12.52 10.91
C TYR A 59 2.25 13.00 9.66
N GLU A 60 1.09 13.64 9.82
CA GLU A 60 0.38 14.25 8.71
C GLU A 60 1.23 15.35 8.05
N ASN A 61 1.83 16.24 8.84
CA ASN A 61 2.74 17.27 8.33
C ASN A 61 3.99 16.66 7.67
N ASP A 62 4.66 15.71 8.34
CA ASP A 62 5.87 15.06 7.81
C ASP A 62 5.60 14.40 6.45
N ILE A 63 4.41 13.81 6.28
CA ILE A 63 4.00 13.15 5.04
C ILE A 63 3.66 14.17 3.95
N PHE A 64 2.77 15.12 4.22
CA PHE A 64 2.19 15.99 3.19
C PHE A 64 3.00 17.25 2.89
N GLU A 65 3.71 17.79 3.88
CA GLU A 65 4.47 19.04 3.74
C GLU A 65 5.95 18.78 3.43
N GLU A 66 6.51 17.64 3.84
CA GLU A 66 7.92 17.30 3.59
C GLU A 66 8.10 16.14 2.62
N HIS A 67 7.61 14.95 2.97
CA HIS A 67 7.92 13.72 2.25
C HIS A 67 7.36 13.71 0.82
N PHE A 68 6.06 13.97 0.64
CA PHE A 68 5.46 13.95 -0.69
C PHE A 68 5.95 15.06 -1.62
N PRO A 69 6.13 16.32 -1.18
CA PRO A 69 6.74 17.35 -2.01
C PRO A 69 8.14 16.97 -2.48
N PHE A 70 8.97 16.41 -1.59
CA PHE A 70 10.30 15.90 -1.95
C PHE A 70 10.19 14.75 -2.96
N HIS A 71 9.36 13.75 -2.67
CA HIS A 71 9.21 12.57 -3.51
C HIS A 71 8.67 12.94 -4.90
N ASN A 72 7.69 13.83 -4.96
CA ASN A 72 7.16 14.34 -6.22
C ASN A 72 8.21 15.12 -7.02
N LYS A 73 9.09 15.87 -6.36
CA LYS A 73 10.10 16.67 -7.05
C LYS A 73 11.28 15.85 -7.56
N TYR A 74 11.75 14.89 -6.78
CA TYR A 74 13.01 14.19 -7.05
C TYR A 74 12.85 12.70 -7.34
N VAL A 75 11.87 12.02 -6.76
CA VAL A 75 11.75 10.55 -6.90
C VAL A 75 10.82 10.17 -8.04
N VAL A 76 9.71 10.89 -8.24
CA VAL A 76 8.80 10.66 -9.36
C VAL A 76 9.47 11.09 -10.67
N ASP A 77 9.67 10.15 -11.57
CA ASP A 77 10.15 10.44 -12.91
C ASP A 77 8.99 10.93 -13.77
N HIS A 78 8.80 12.24 -13.83
CA HIS A 78 7.74 12.84 -14.63
C HIS A 78 7.94 12.70 -16.14
N GLU A 79 9.16 12.39 -16.59
CA GLU A 79 9.51 12.22 -18.00
C GLU A 79 9.14 10.82 -18.50
N TYR A 80 9.53 9.76 -17.78
CA TYR A 80 9.33 8.37 -18.20
C TYR A 80 8.26 7.60 -17.42
N GLY A 81 7.80 8.13 -16.29
CA GLY A 81 6.68 7.56 -15.54
C GLY A 81 7.05 6.42 -14.57
N SER A 82 8.26 6.46 -14.00
CA SER A 82 8.76 5.51 -13.01
C SER A 82 9.17 6.21 -11.71
N PHE A 83 9.87 5.50 -10.81
CA PHE A 83 10.47 6.04 -9.58
C PHE A 83 11.98 5.86 -9.57
N ILE A 84 12.70 6.93 -9.22
CA ILE A 84 14.15 6.95 -9.08
C ILE A 84 14.51 6.65 -7.62
N ALA A 85 14.65 5.36 -7.30
CA ALA A 85 14.84 4.89 -5.93
C ALA A 85 16.19 5.28 -5.29
N THR A 86 17.20 5.65 -6.09
CA THR A 86 18.54 6.02 -5.58
C THR A 86 18.76 7.53 -5.54
N THR A 87 17.81 8.20 -4.91
CA THR A 87 17.80 9.67 -4.72
C THR A 87 18.34 10.01 -3.34
N ASP A 88 19.35 10.87 -3.28
CA ASP A 88 19.95 11.38 -2.05
C ASP A 88 19.12 12.52 -1.46
N HIS A 89 19.39 12.93 -0.21
CA HIS A 89 18.61 13.96 0.50
C HIS A 89 18.64 15.34 -0.17
N ASP A 90 19.66 15.62 -0.98
CA ASP A 90 19.77 16.85 -1.78
C ASP A 90 19.06 16.76 -3.15
N GLY A 91 18.48 15.58 -3.46
CA GLY A 91 17.79 15.30 -4.71
C GLY A 91 18.69 14.72 -5.81
N ASN A 92 19.98 14.48 -5.57
CA ASN A 92 20.88 13.91 -6.57
C ASN A 92 20.61 12.41 -6.80
N HIS A 93 20.65 11.99 -8.06
CA HIS A 93 20.42 10.59 -8.45
C HIS A 93 21.73 9.84 -8.71
N LYS A 94 21.94 8.71 -8.03
CA LYS A 94 23.11 7.84 -8.26
C LYS A 94 22.90 6.90 -9.44
N ASN A 95 21.67 6.44 -9.62
CA ASN A 95 21.23 5.51 -10.65
C ASN A 95 19.73 5.73 -10.95
N THR A 96 19.36 5.71 -12.23
CA THR A 96 17.97 5.90 -12.67
C THR A 96 17.27 4.59 -13.06
N ASN A 97 17.97 3.47 -12.94
CA ASN A 97 17.36 2.15 -13.07
C ASN A 97 16.47 1.86 -11.87
N THR A 98 15.41 1.10 -12.11
CA THR A 98 14.43 0.71 -11.09
C THR A 98 14.24 -0.80 -11.07
N SER A 99 13.82 -1.34 -9.94
CA SER A 99 13.46 -2.76 -9.82
C SER A 99 11.96 -2.96 -9.89
N SER A 100 11.51 -4.17 -10.23
CA SER A 100 10.09 -4.56 -10.13
C SER A 100 9.54 -4.32 -8.73
N SER A 101 10.31 -4.64 -7.69
CA SER A 101 9.90 -4.39 -6.30
C SER A 101 9.65 -2.91 -6.00
N PHE A 102 10.49 -2.00 -6.53
CA PHE A 102 10.28 -0.56 -6.34
C PHE A 102 9.07 -0.06 -7.13
N MET A 103 8.88 -0.54 -8.36
CA MET A 103 7.70 -0.17 -9.15
C MET A 103 6.40 -0.66 -8.48
N GLY A 104 6.35 -1.91 -8.02
CA GLY A 104 5.19 -2.44 -7.31
C GLY A 104 4.84 -1.64 -6.05
N ARG A 105 5.83 -1.35 -5.21
CA ARG A 105 5.63 -0.50 -4.01
C ARG A 105 5.18 0.91 -4.37
N GLY A 106 5.73 1.51 -5.41
CA GLY A 106 5.33 2.84 -5.84
C GLY A 106 3.89 2.88 -6.38
N ILE A 107 3.48 1.87 -7.16
CA ILE A 107 2.07 1.70 -7.57
C ILE A 107 1.17 1.61 -6.34
N TRP A 108 1.55 0.77 -5.36
CA TRP A 108 0.78 0.60 -4.12
C TRP A 108 0.68 1.91 -3.34
N CYS A 109 1.80 2.59 -3.04
CA CYS A 109 1.82 3.81 -2.23
C CYS A 109 0.92 4.90 -2.82
N TYR A 110 1.02 5.14 -4.13
CA TYR A 110 0.25 6.20 -4.80
C TYR A 110 -1.22 5.84 -4.97
N SER A 111 -1.55 4.55 -5.17
CA SER A 111 -2.94 4.08 -5.19
C SER A 111 -3.57 4.13 -3.80
N PHE A 112 -2.83 3.72 -2.77
CA PHE A 112 -3.26 3.75 -1.37
C PHE A 112 -3.51 5.18 -0.90
N LEU A 113 -2.62 6.11 -1.26
CA LEU A 113 -2.77 7.54 -1.00
C LEU A 113 -4.07 8.07 -1.60
N TYR A 114 -4.35 7.77 -2.87
CA TYR A 114 -5.61 8.13 -3.52
C TYR A 114 -6.84 7.54 -2.83
N ASN A 115 -6.77 6.27 -2.42
CA ASN A 115 -7.89 5.56 -1.82
C ASN A 115 -8.21 6.01 -0.39
N ASN A 116 -7.19 6.27 0.43
CA ASN A 116 -7.34 6.30 1.89
C ASN A 116 -6.98 7.63 2.53
N LEU A 117 -6.14 8.45 1.89
CA LEU A 117 -5.55 9.62 2.52
C LEU A 117 -5.92 10.93 1.81
N ALA A 118 -5.75 10.98 0.48
CA ALA A 118 -6.01 12.16 -0.33
C ALA A 118 -6.46 11.76 -1.73
N ARG A 119 -7.75 11.91 -2.02
CA ARG A 119 -8.36 11.54 -3.31
C ARG A 119 -8.11 12.60 -4.38
N GLU A 120 -6.85 12.76 -4.77
CA GLU A 120 -6.42 13.68 -5.82
C GLU A 120 -5.89 12.93 -7.05
N ASP A 121 -6.33 13.34 -8.24
CA ASP A 121 -6.01 12.67 -9.51
C ASP A 121 -4.51 12.55 -9.77
N LYS A 122 -3.71 13.54 -9.34
CA LYS A 122 -2.25 13.55 -9.48
C LYS A 122 -1.58 12.28 -8.91
N TYR A 123 -2.15 11.70 -7.87
CA TYR A 123 -1.61 10.48 -7.25
C TYR A 123 -1.94 9.25 -8.09
N LEU A 124 -3.19 9.15 -8.53
CA LEU A 124 -3.62 8.06 -9.39
C LEU A 124 -2.92 8.10 -10.76
N ASP A 125 -2.70 9.30 -11.32
CA ASP A 125 -1.94 9.50 -12.55
C ASP A 125 -0.49 9.02 -12.42
N THR A 126 0.13 9.24 -11.26
CA THR A 126 1.49 8.75 -10.98
C THR A 126 1.52 7.22 -10.97
N ALA A 127 0.58 6.57 -10.27
CA ALA A 127 0.47 5.12 -10.27
C ALA A 127 0.17 4.57 -11.69
N ALA A 128 -0.73 5.22 -12.43
CA ALA A 128 -1.11 4.82 -13.79
C ALA A 128 0.07 4.83 -14.76
N LYS A 129 0.97 5.82 -14.66
CA LYS A 129 2.20 5.87 -15.47
C LYS A 129 3.09 4.66 -15.23
N VAL A 130 3.26 4.26 -13.97
CA VAL A 130 4.11 3.12 -13.59
C VAL A 130 3.47 1.81 -14.02
N VAL A 131 2.16 1.66 -13.82
CA VAL A 131 1.38 0.52 -14.33
C VAL A 131 1.54 0.40 -15.85
N LYS A 132 1.37 1.49 -16.60
CA LYS A 132 1.56 1.51 -18.05
C LYS A 132 2.97 1.06 -18.46
N LEU A 133 3.98 1.41 -17.67
CA LEU A 133 5.37 1.03 -17.94
C LEU A 133 5.60 -0.47 -17.74
N ILE A 134 5.16 -1.03 -16.60
CA ILE A 134 5.38 -2.46 -16.31
C ILE A 134 4.61 -3.35 -17.27
N MET A 135 3.37 -2.97 -17.63
CA MET A 135 2.49 -3.77 -18.48
C MET A 135 3.05 -4.04 -19.89
N LYS A 136 4.06 -3.27 -20.34
CA LYS A 136 4.78 -3.55 -21.59
C LYS A 136 5.55 -4.88 -21.54
N HIS A 137 5.90 -5.34 -20.35
CA HIS A 137 6.73 -6.51 -20.11
C HIS A 137 6.02 -7.53 -19.20
N GLN A 138 4.69 -7.58 -19.28
CA GLN A 138 3.91 -8.59 -18.58
C GLN A 138 4.41 -9.99 -19.01
N PRO A 139 4.86 -10.83 -18.06
CA PRO A 139 5.37 -12.15 -18.39
C PRO A 139 4.24 -13.10 -18.81
N THR A 140 4.60 -14.14 -19.56
CA THR A 140 3.67 -15.20 -19.98
C THR A 140 3.88 -16.47 -19.16
N GLY A 141 2.80 -17.17 -18.80
CA GLY A 141 2.89 -18.42 -18.07
C GLY A 141 3.42 -18.21 -16.64
N ASP A 142 4.36 -19.06 -16.23
CA ASP A 142 4.86 -19.06 -14.84
C ASP A 142 6.08 -18.13 -14.65
N ASP A 143 6.58 -17.47 -15.68
CA ASP A 143 7.74 -16.59 -15.54
C ASP A 143 7.47 -15.42 -14.58
N PHE A 144 8.46 -15.07 -13.76
CA PHE A 144 8.42 -13.87 -12.94
C PHE A 144 8.45 -12.59 -13.81
N TRP A 145 7.90 -11.50 -13.28
CA TRP A 145 8.06 -10.17 -13.90
C TRP A 145 9.53 -9.78 -13.98
N PRO A 146 9.98 -9.05 -15.01
CA PRO A 146 11.37 -8.67 -15.12
C PRO A 146 11.91 -7.97 -13.87
N GLY A 147 13.09 -8.35 -13.42
CA GLY A 147 13.62 -7.90 -12.13
C GLY A 147 14.08 -6.45 -12.10
N SER A 148 14.49 -5.89 -13.24
CA SER A 148 15.06 -4.54 -13.31
C SER A 148 14.86 -3.90 -14.69
N TYR A 149 14.71 -2.59 -14.67
CA TYR A 149 14.36 -1.77 -15.82
C TYR A 149 15.25 -0.53 -15.82
N ASN A 150 15.60 -0.05 -17.01
CA ASN A 150 16.25 1.25 -17.15
C ASN A 150 15.23 2.36 -16.98
N ARG A 151 15.70 3.61 -16.95
CA ARG A 151 14.85 4.80 -16.77
C ARG A 151 13.66 4.87 -17.74
N LYS A 152 13.84 4.40 -18.99
CA LYS A 152 12.80 4.40 -20.03
C LYS A 152 11.79 3.25 -19.89
N GLY A 153 12.05 2.34 -18.97
CA GLY A 153 11.25 1.15 -18.74
C GLY A 153 11.65 -0.06 -19.59
N GLU A 154 12.85 -0.07 -20.18
CA GLU A 154 13.34 -1.26 -20.90
C GLU A 154 14.01 -2.22 -19.92
N VAL A 155 13.81 -3.52 -20.12
CA VAL A 155 14.38 -4.58 -19.27
C VAL A 155 15.90 -4.57 -19.33
N ILE A 156 16.55 -4.72 -18.16
CA ILE A 156 18.01 -4.78 -18.03
C ILE A 156 18.48 -6.22 -17.88
N GLY A 157 19.58 -6.57 -18.55
CA GLY A 157 20.29 -7.83 -18.36
C GLY A 157 19.49 -9.02 -18.88
N SER A 158 19.47 -10.12 -18.12
CA SER A 158 18.76 -11.34 -18.49
C SER A 158 17.24 -11.24 -18.34
N GLY A 159 16.73 -10.15 -17.74
CA GLY A 159 15.31 -10.00 -17.42
C GLY A 159 14.80 -10.96 -16.34
N LYS A 160 15.67 -11.77 -15.70
CA LYS A 160 15.22 -12.70 -14.66
C LYS A 160 14.60 -11.95 -13.49
N GLY A 161 13.33 -12.25 -13.24
CA GLY A 161 12.58 -11.78 -12.08
C GLY A 161 12.87 -12.59 -10.82
N ASN A 162 12.13 -12.28 -9.76
CA ASN A 162 12.18 -13.00 -8.49
C ASN A 162 10.85 -12.87 -7.74
N LEU A 163 10.66 -13.75 -6.75
CA LEU A 163 9.48 -13.79 -5.88
C LEU A 163 9.13 -12.41 -5.28
N PRO A 164 10.06 -11.66 -4.66
CA PRO A 164 9.72 -10.34 -4.12
C PRO A 164 9.18 -9.36 -5.17
N GLY A 165 9.76 -9.35 -6.38
CA GLY A 165 9.30 -8.50 -7.49
C GLY A 165 7.83 -8.72 -7.80
N ASP A 166 7.43 -9.97 -7.95
CA ASP A 166 6.05 -10.37 -8.26
C ASP A 166 5.09 -10.09 -7.10
N CYS A 167 5.49 -10.34 -5.85
CA CYS A 167 4.66 -10.01 -4.69
C CYS A 167 4.33 -8.50 -4.67
N TYR A 168 5.33 -7.63 -4.82
CA TYR A 168 5.09 -6.18 -4.80
C TYR A 168 4.31 -5.69 -6.02
N ILE A 169 4.51 -6.29 -7.20
CA ILE A 169 3.69 -5.97 -8.38
C ILE A 169 2.23 -6.39 -8.14
N ALA A 170 1.99 -7.59 -7.61
CA ALA A 170 0.64 -8.05 -7.28
C ALA A 170 -0.03 -7.11 -6.26
N GLU A 171 0.67 -6.74 -5.17
CA GLU A 171 0.17 -5.78 -4.17
C GLU A 171 -0.18 -4.43 -4.80
N GLY A 172 0.71 -3.88 -5.63
CA GLY A 172 0.49 -2.63 -6.33
C GLY A 172 -0.71 -2.68 -7.27
N LEU A 173 -0.81 -3.71 -8.11
CA LEU A 173 -1.92 -3.90 -9.04
C LEU A 173 -3.26 -4.09 -8.30
N ALA A 174 -3.27 -4.81 -7.18
CA ALA A 174 -4.48 -4.99 -6.38
C ALA A 174 -4.99 -3.65 -5.80
N GLU A 175 -4.10 -2.81 -5.28
CA GLU A 175 -4.48 -1.50 -4.74
C GLU A 175 -4.88 -0.51 -5.85
N TYR A 176 -4.19 -0.57 -7.00
CA TYR A 176 -4.55 0.20 -8.19
C TYR A 176 -5.91 -0.19 -8.77
N ALA A 177 -6.24 -1.49 -8.76
CA ALA A 177 -7.55 -1.98 -9.16
C ALA A 177 -8.67 -1.40 -8.28
N LYS A 178 -8.46 -1.29 -6.97
CA LYS A 178 -9.41 -0.64 -6.06
C LYS A 178 -9.57 0.85 -6.36
N ALA A 179 -8.48 1.54 -6.70
CA ALA A 179 -8.48 2.97 -7.00
C ALA A 179 -9.21 3.30 -8.31
N THR A 180 -9.04 2.46 -9.33
CA THR A 180 -9.62 2.65 -10.67
C THR A 180 -10.98 2.00 -10.85
N GLY A 181 -11.30 0.94 -10.09
CA GLY A 181 -12.45 0.08 -10.33
C GLY A 181 -12.26 -0.91 -11.49
N GLU A 182 -11.04 -1.02 -12.03
CA GLU A 182 -10.74 -1.89 -13.17
C GLU A 182 -10.34 -3.30 -12.72
N ASN A 183 -11.32 -4.22 -12.69
CA ASN A 183 -11.12 -5.61 -12.24
C ASN A 183 -10.02 -6.38 -12.98
N ARG A 184 -9.65 -6.00 -14.20
CA ARG A 184 -8.54 -6.63 -14.94
C ARG A 184 -7.22 -6.61 -14.17
N TYR A 185 -6.97 -5.55 -13.40
CA TYR A 185 -5.74 -5.42 -12.60
C TYR A 185 -5.80 -6.27 -11.33
N MET A 186 -6.99 -6.47 -10.75
CA MET A 186 -7.17 -7.41 -9.65
C MET A 186 -6.94 -8.85 -10.11
N ASN A 187 -7.53 -9.24 -11.26
CA ASN A 187 -7.31 -10.56 -11.83
C ASN A 187 -5.82 -10.80 -12.12
N LEU A 188 -5.11 -9.80 -12.66
CA LEU A 188 -3.67 -9.89 -12.91
C LEU A 188 -2.85 -9.96 -11.61
N ALA A 189 -3.26 -9.26 -10.55
CA ALA A 189 -2.64 -9.36 -9.24
C ALA A 189 -2.77 -10.78 -8.68
N GLU A 190 -3.97 -11.36 -8.75
CA GLU A 190 -4.24 -12.74 -8.34
C GLU A 190 -3.42 -13.75 -9.15
N GLU A 191 -3.40 -13.62 -10.48
CA GLU A 191 -2.56 -14.47 -11.34
C GLU A 191 -1.08 -14.35 -10.97
N THR A 192 -0.60 -13.12 -10.76
CA THR A 192 0.79 -12.83 -10.42
C THR A 192 1.19 -13.44 -9.08
N ILE A 193 0.35 -13.39 -8.06
CA ILE A 193 0.67 -14.01 -6.76
C ILE A 193 0.54 -15.53 -6.81
N LEU A 194 -0.46 -16.07 -7.51
CA LEU A 194 -0.67 -17.51 -7.58
C LEU A 194 0.44 -18.23 -8.34
N LYS A 195 1.04 -17.59 -9.36
CA LYS A 195 2.17 -18.19 -10.07
C LYS A 195 3.44 -18.29 -9.23
N THR A 196 3.61 -17.43 -8.23
CA THR A 196 4.79 -17.53 -7.37
C THR A 196 4.79 -18.77 -6.49
N LEU A 197 3.64 -19.42 -6.31
CA LEU A 197 3.49 -20.67 -5.56
C LEU A 197 3.89 -21.91 -6.37
N ARG A 198 4.21 -21.76 -7.66
CA ARG A 198 4.56 -22.86 -8.57
C ARG A 198 6.06 -23.03 -8.79
N HIS A 199 6.88 -22.15 -8.19
CA HIS A 199 8.35 -22.19 -8.20
C HIS A 199 8.88 -22.78 -6.89
#